data_AF-A0A1G0JNB5-F1
#
_entry.id   AF-A0A1G0JNB5-F1
#
_cell.length_a   1.000
_cell.length_b   1.000
_cell.length_c   1.000
_cell.angle_alpha   90.00
_cell.angle_beta   90.00
_cell.angle_gamma   90.00
#
_symmetry.space_group_name_H-M   'P 1'
#
loop_
_entity.id
_entity.type
_entity.pdbx_description
1 polymer ?
#
loop_
_entity_poly.entity_id
_entity_poly.type
_entity_poly.pdbx_seq_one_letter_code
_entity_poly.pdbx_strand_id
1 'polypeptide(L)'
;GYALNKMCFSFNKAENREEFLRDEKAYCDKFGLNDRQREAILNKNVLGMIAAGGNVYYLAKFAGIFHLDVQDIGAQQTGMTKEAFKAMLVSHRGA
;
A
#
# COMPACT_ATOMS: atom_id res chain seq x y z
N GLY A 1 4.30 -6.96 -11.37
CA GLY A 1 2.91 -6.88 -10.90
C GLY A 1 2.02 -6.02 -11.80
N TYR A 2 1.81 -6.40 -13.07
CA TYR A 2 0.88 -5.67 -13.94
C TYR A 2 -0.54 -5.66 -13.37
N ALA A 3 -1.06 -6.82 -12.94
CA ALA A 3 -2.37 -6.96 -12.30
C ALA A 3 -2.51 -6.04 -11.08
N LEU A 4 -1.53 -6.09 -10.16
CA LEU A 4 -1.45 -5.21 -8.99
C LEU A 4 -1.49 -3.73 -9.36
N ASN A 5 -0.64 -3.28 -10.29
CA ASN A 5 -0.59 -1.87 -10.70
C ASN A 5 -1.89 -1.43 -11.39
N LYS A 6 -2.49 -2.29 -12.22
CA LYS A 6 -3.78 -2.04 -12.89
C LYS A 6 -4.92 -1.94 -11.87
N MET A 7 -4.92 -2.78 -10.84
CA MET A 7 -5.86 -2.69 -9.73
C MET A 7 -5.68 -1.38 -8.97
N CYS A 8 -4.47 -1.04 -8.55
CA CYS A 8 -4.25 0.22 -7.85
C CYS A 8 -4.60 1.45 -8.71
N PHE A 9 -4.42 1.38 -10.03
CA PHE A 9 -4.87 2.43 -10.94
C PHE A 9 -6.39 2.59 -10.98
N SER A 10 -7.18 1.54 -10.76
CA SER A 10 -8.64 1.62 -10.79
C SER A 10 -9.17 2.53 -9.66
N PHE A 11 -8.45 2.65 -8.55
CA PHE A 11 -8.82 3.45 -7.38
C PHE A 11 -8.83 4.96 -7.60
N ASN A 12 -8.45 5.44 -8.80
CA ASN A 12 -8.75 6.82 -9.21
C ASN A 12 -10.27 7.11 -9.16
N LYS A 13 -11.09 6.10 -9.39
CA LYS A 13 -12.56 6.15 -9.33
C LYS A 13 -13.07 5.84 -7.93
N ALA A 14 -14.05 6.61 -7.44
CA ALA A 14 -14.58 6.48 -6.08
C ALA A 14 -15.34 5.16 -5.90
N GLU A 15 -16.16 4.83 -6.90
CA GLU A 15 -16.93 3.58 -6.95
C GLU A 15 -16.04 2.33 -6.86
N ASN A 16 -14.81 2.39 -7.39
CA ASN A 16 -13.86 1.29 -7.29
C ASN A 16 -13.26 1.15 -5.89
N ARG A 17 -13.09 2.26 -5.16
CA ARG A 17 -12.65 2.22 -3.75
C ARG A 17 -13.75 1.64 -2.88
N GLU A 18 -15.00 2.03 -3.12
CA GLU A 18 -16.17 1.49 -2.42
C GLU A 18 -16.39 0.00 -2.70
N GLU A 19 -16.21 -0.45 -3.95
CA GLU A 19 -16.27 -1.87 -4.32
C GLU A 19 -15.16 -2.66 -3.60
N PHE A 20 -13.93 -2.14 -3.58
CA PHE A 20 -12.81 -2.76 -2.89
C PHE A 20 -13.03 -2.86 -1.37
N LEU A 21 -13.51 -1.79 -0.72
CA LEU A 21 -13.75 -1.79 0.72
C LEU A 21 -14.91 -2.73 1.15
N ARG A 22 -15.81 -3.06 0.23
CA ARG A 22 -16.91 -3.99 0.48
C ARG A 22 -16.43 -5.44 0.55
N ASP A 23 -15.50 -5.81 -0.34
CA ASP A 23 -14.88 -7.12 -0.38
C ASP A 23 -13.50 -7.04 -1.04
N GLU A 24 -12.46 -6.86 -0.22
CA GLU A 24 -11.08 -6.71 -0.70
C GLU A 24 -10.61 -7.94 -1.46
N LYS A 25 -11.03 -9.14 -1.03
CA LYS A 25 -10.60 -10.41 -1.63
C LYS A 25 -11.25 -10.59 -3.00
N ALA A 26 -12.56 -10.37 -3.12
CA ALA A 26 -13.25 -10.45 -4.40
C ALA A 26 -12.71 -9.42 -5.41
N TYR A 27 -12.36 -8.22 -4.96
CA TYR A 27 -11.75 -7.22 -5.82
C TYR A 27 -10.35 -7.64 -6.29
N CYS A 28 -9.54 -8.24 -5.41
CA CYS A 28 -8.27 -8.83 -5.81
C CYS A 28 -8.46 -9.99 -6.81
N ASP A 29 -9.52 -10.81 -6.65
CA ASP A 29 -9.88 -11.90 -7.55
C ASP A 29 -10.24 -11.36 -8.94
N LYS A 30 -11.04 -10.28 -9.02
CA LYS A 30 -11.43 -9.58 -10.26
C LYS A 30 -10.23 -9.10 -11.11
N PHE A 31 -9.13 -8.71 -10.46
CA PHE A 31 -7.92 -8.24 -11.16
C PHE A 31 -6.88 -9.35 -11.40
N GLY A 32 -7.12 -10.57 -10.92
CA GLY A 32 -6.21 -11.70 -11.10
C GLY A 32 -4.89 -11.54 -10.35
N LEU A 33 -4.92 -10.97 -9.15
CA LEU A 33 -3.72 -10.90 -8.30
C LEU A 33 -3.23 -12.32 -7.95
N ASN A 34 -1.93 -12.52 -7.84
CA ASN A 34 -1.40 -13.77 -7.29
C ASN A 34 -1.38 -13.74 -5.75
N ASP A 35 -1.11 -14.88 -5.12
CA ASP A 35 -1.19 -15.02 -3.65
C ASP A 35 -0.30 -14.00 -2.91
N ARG A 36 0.93 -13.79 -3.38
CA ARG A 36 1.85 -12.80 -2.80
C ARG A 36 1.30 -11.37 -2.89
N GLN A 37 0.65 -11.01 -4.00
CA GLN A 37 0.03 -9.70 -4.18
C GLN A 37 -1.20 -9.55 -3.28
N ARG A 38 -2.04 -10.58 -3.19
CA ARG A 38 -3.24 -10.58 -2.32
C ARG A 38 -2.85 -10.42 -0.85
N GLU A 39 -1.88 -11.20 -0.40
CA GLU A 39 -1.38 -11.14 0.98
C GLU A 39 -0.87 -9.74 1.32
N ALA A 40 -0.11 -9.11 0.41
CA ALA A 40 0.40 -7.77 0.64
C ALA A 40 -0.72 -6.71 0.71
N ILE A 41 -1.78 -6.86 -0.09
CA ILE A 41 -2.96 -5.99 -0.07
C ILE A 41 -3.73 -6.12 1.24
N LEU A 42 -4.09 -7.35 1.64
CA LEU A 42 -4.88 -7.61 2.85
C LEU A 42 -4.16 -7.14 4.12
N ASN A 43 -2.83 -7.26 4.14
CA ASN A 43 -1.99 -6.81 5.25
C ASN A 43 -1.58 -5.32 5.16
N LYS A 44 -2.03 -4.58 4.14
CA LYS A 44 -1.67 -3.17 3.91
C LYS A 44 -0.13 -2.95 3.88
N ASN A 45 0.58 -3.98 3.42
CA ASN A 45 2.03 -4.03 3.39
C ASN A 45 2.53 -3.47 2.06
N VAL A 46 2.79 -2.16 2.03
CA VAL A 46 3.23 -1.44 0.83
C VAL A 46 4.58 -1.98 0.34
N LEU A 47 5.46 -2.41 1.25
CA LEU A 47 6.73 -3.03 0.86
C LEU A 47 6.55 -4.41 0.24
N GLY A 48 5.63 -5.21 0.77
CA GLY A 48 5.19 -6.46 0.17
C GLY A 48 4.65 -6.24 -1.24
N MET A 49 3.87 -5.17 -1.44
CA MET A 49 3.33 -4.79 -2.75
C MET A 49 4.45 -4.39 -3.73
N ILE A 50 5.47 -3.66 -3.27
CA ILE A 50 6.66 -3.33 -4.09
C ILE A 50 7.43 -4.61 -4.44
N ALA A 51 7.71 -5.47 -3.47
CA ALA A 51 8.38 -6.76 -3.68
C ALA A 51 7.61 -7.68 -4.63
N ALA A 52 6.28 -7.60 -4.63
CA ALA A 52 5.40 -8.31 -5.56
C ALA A 52 5.32 -7.66 -6.97
N GLY A 53 6.19 -6.68 -7.24
CA GLY A 53 6.37 -6.01 -8.54
C GLY A 53 5.40 -4.85 -8.75
N GLY A 54 4.93 -4.22 -7.68
CA GLY A 54 4.17 -2.99 -7.69
C GLY A 54 5.06 -1.76 -7.84
N ASN A 55 4.57 -0.72 -8.52
CA ASN A 55 5.26 0.56 -8.64
C ASN A 55 4.61 1.58 -7.71
N VAL A 56 5.42 2.24 -6.88
CA VAL A 56 4.98 3.14 -5.80
C VAL A 56 3.96 4.20 -6.24
N TYR A 57 4.06 4.74 -7.47
CA TYR A 57 3.13 5.76 -7.97
C TYR A 57 1.71 5.22 -8.22
N TYR A 58 1.58 3.93 -8.52
CA TYR A 58 0.28 3.25 -8.57
C TYR A 58 -0.18 2.88 -7.17
N LEU A 59 0.72 2.35 -6.34
CA LEU A 59 0.39 1.93 -4.97
C LEU A 59 -0.09 3.11 -4.10
N ALA A 60 0.34 4.34 -4.39
CA ALA A 60 -0.13 5.55 -3.71
C ALA A 60 -1.66 5.69 -3.70
N LYS A 61 -2.38 5.19 -4.73
CA LYS A 61 -3.85 5.23 -4.74
C LYS A 61 -4.46 4.23 -3.75
N PHE A 62 -3.83 3.08 -3.54
CA PHE A 62 -4.21 2.14 -2.48
C PHE A 62 -3.87 2.71 -1.10
N ALA A 63 -2.66 3.24 -0.92
CA ALA A 63 -2.23 3.87 0.33
C ALA A 63 -3.19 4.99 0.77
N GLY A 64 -3.68 5.78 -0.19
CA GLY A 64 -4.67 6.83 0.04
C GLY A 64 -6.03 6.34 0.54
N ILE A 65 -6.45 5.10 0.25
CA ILE A 65 -7.70 4.51 0.79
C ILE A 65 -7.62 4.38 2.31
N PHE A 66 -6.43 4.06 2.83
CA PHE A 66 -6.19 3.78 4.24
C PHE A 66 -5.47 4.93 4.96
N HIS A 67 -5.37 6.10 4.33
CA HIS A 67 -4.67 7.27 4.85
C HIS A 67 -3.22 6.98 5.26
N LEU A 68 -2.55 6.05 4.56
CA LEU A 68 -1.14 5.77 4.77
C LEU A 68 -0.30 6.90 4.17
N ASP A 69 0.56 7.50 4.98
CA ASP A 69 1.51 8.53 4.57
C ASP A 69 2.93 7.97 4.37
N VAL A 70 3.85 8.84 3.97
CA VAL A 70 5.25 8.44 3.73
C VAL A 70 5.97 8.02 5.01
N GLN A 71 5.51 8.45 6.19
CA GLN A 71 6.05 8.00 7.47
C GLN A 71 5.56 6.60 7.83
N ASP A 72 4.32 6.23 7.46
CA ASP A 72 3.84 4.85 7.58
C ASP A 72 4.71 3.90 6.73
N ILE A 73 5.01 4.30 5.49
CA ILE A 73 5.86 3.50 4.61
C ILE A 73 7.30 3.42 5.16
N GLY A 74 7.84 4.53 5.66
CA GLY A 74 9.18 4.54 6.29
C GLY A 74 9.26 3.69 7.56
N ALA A 75 8.19 3.63 8.35
CA ALA A 75 8.07 2.72 9.49
C ALA A 75 8.11 1.26 9.03
N GLN A 76 7.38 0.90 7.98
CA GLN A 76 7.46 -0.44 7.36
C GLN A 76 8.89 -0.77 6.89
N GLN A 77 9.62 0.20 6.34
CA GLN A 77 10.99 0.01 5.80
C GLN A 77 12.01 -0.29 6.88
N THR A 78 11.80 0.28 8.06
CA THR A 78 12.74 0.19 9.18
C THR A 78 12.34 -0.86 10.20
N GLY A 79 11.13 -1.43 10.09
CA GLY A 79 10.55 -2.30 11.12
C GLY A 79 10.23 -1.55 12.42
N MET A 80 10.21 -0.21 12.39
CA MET A 80 9.90 0.64 13.55
C MET A 80 8.39 0.91 13.62
N THR A 81 7.91 1.36 14.78
CA THR A 81 6.61 2.02 14.84
C THR A 81 6.68 3.38 14.13
N LYS A 82 5.52 3.91 13.70
CA LYS A 82 5.46 5.24 13.07
C LYS A 82 6.03 6.33 13.98
N GLU A 83 5.76 6.24 15.28
CA GLU A 83 6.23 7.18 16.31
C GLU A 83 7.75 7.14 16.42
N ALA A 84 8.33 5.93 16.49
CA ALA A 84 9.77 5.75 16.59
C ALA A 84 10.48 6.20 15.30
N PHE A 85 9.88 5.94 14.14
CA PHE A 85 10.39 6.44 12.85
C PHE A 85 10.35 7.97 12.79
N LYS A 86 9.26 8.61 13.23
CA LYS A 86 9.16 10.08 13.30
C LYS A 86 10.18 10.68 14.26
N ALA A 87 10.39 10.07 15.42
CA ALA A 87 11.41 10.50 16.38
C ALA A 87 12.83 10.43 15.78
N MET A 88 13.12 9.35 15.05
CA MET A 88 14.38 9.19 14.31
C MET A 88 14.56 10.29 13.25
N LEU A 89 13.53 10.60 12.46
CA LEU A 89 13.60 11.69 11.48
C LEU A 89 13.88 13.06 12.13
N VAL A 90 13.26 13.32 13.29
CA VAL A 90 13.50 14.57 14.05
C VAL A 90 14.94 14.62 14.58
N SER A 91 15.49 13.51 15.09
CA SER A 91 16.86 13.48 15.62
C SER A 91 17.92 13.74 14.54
N HIS A 92 17.69 13.29 13.31
CA HIS A 92 18.62 13.51 12.18
C HIS A 92 18.53 14.91 11.57
N ARG A 93 17.42 15.63 11.79
CA ARG A 93 17.23 16.99 11.30
C ARG A 93 18.05 18.04 12.07
N GLY A 94 18.56 17.67 13.25
CA GLY A 94 19.38 18.53 14.12
C GLY A 94 20.88 18.23 14.12
N ALA A 95 21.36 17.39 13.20
CA ALA A 95 22.78 17.06 13.03
C ALA A 95 23.41 17.81 11.85
#